data_AF-A0A7X7V8T0-F1
#
_entry.id   AF-A0A7X7V8T0-F1
#
_cell.length_a   1.000
_cell.length_b   1.000
_cell.length_c   1.000
_cell.angle_alpha   90.00
_cell.angle_beta   90.00
_cell.angle_gamma   90.00
#
_symmetry.space_group_name_H-M   'P 1'
#
loop_
_entity.id
_entity.type
_entity.pdbx_description
1 polymer ?
#
loop_
_entity_poly.entity_id
_entity_poly.type
_entity_poly.pdbx_seq_one_letter_code
_entity_poly.pdbx_strand_id
1 'polypeptide(L)'
;MGFREVTVIEVREVLRGWLEGAGLRTVAERAGVDRKTARRYVQAAQAAGLEREAGFAVVDDELVAAVVSAVRPARPNGHGAGWDALEAQRGQIQAWLAGDGKDAKPLSVVKVHELL
;
A
#
# COMPACT_ATOMS: atom_id res chain seq x y z
N MET A 1 -8.16 7.80 -6.01
CA MET A 1 -8.01 6.47 -6.64
C MET A 1 -8.16 5.43 -5.55
N GLY A 2 -9.05 4.45 -5.75
CA GLY A 2 -9.19 3.31 -4.86
C GLY A 2 -7.97 2.40 -4.89
N PHE A 3 -7.90 1.47 -3.93
CA PHE A 3 -6.87 0.45 -3.89
C PHE A 3 -7.02 -0.50 -5.10
N ARG A 4 -5.92 -0.78 -5.79
CA ARG A 4 -5.81 -1.82 -6.83
C ARG A 4 -4.62 -2.70 -6.49
N GLU A 5 -4.82 -4.00 -6.56
CA GLU A 5 -3.74 -4.96 -6.43
C GLU A 5 -2.81 -4.86 -7.64
N VAL A 6 -1.50 -4.97 -7.39
CA VAL A 6 -0.47 -5.02 -8.42
C VAL A 6 0.11 -6.42 -8.39
N THR A 7 0.00 -7.12 -9.51
CA THR A 7 0.51 -8.48 -9.65
C THR A 7 2.02 -8.48 -9.83
N VAL A 8 2.67 -9.60 -9.51
CA VAL A 8 4.11 -9.78 -9.74
C VAL A 8 4.48 -9.60 -11.21
N ILE A 9 3.60 -9.99 -12.14
CA ILE A 9 3.80 -9.79 -13.58
C ILE A 9 3.88 -8.30 -13.90
N GLU A 10 2.95 -7.49 -13.39
CA GLU A 10 2.96 -6.04 -13.60
C GLU A 10 4.21 -5.38 -12.99
N VAL A 11 4.68 -5.86 -11.84
CA VAL A 11 5.96 -5.41 -11.27
C VAL A 11 7.12 -5.72 -12.21
N ARG A 12 7.21 -6.95 -12.73
CA ARG A 12 8.23 -7.36 -13.69
C ARG A 12 8.19 -6.55 -14.98
N GLU A 13 7.00 -6.25 -15.52
CA GLU A 13 6.85 -5.38 -16.69
C GLU A 13 7.29 -3.93 -16.41
N VAL A 14 7.01 -3.41 -15.22
CA VAL A 14 7.52 -2.10 -14.79
C VAL A 14 9.05 -2.09 -14.83
N LEU A 15 9.68 -3.09 -14.22
CA LEU A 15 11.14 -3.17 -14.14
C LEU A 15 11.76 -3.41 -15.53
N ARG A 16 11.17 -4.27 -16.36
CA ARG A 16 11.60 -4.49 -17.74
C ARG A 16 11.60 -3.20 -18.54
N GLY A 17 10.46 -2.50 -18.59
CA GLY A 17 10.36 -1.27 -19.37
C GLY A 17 11.31 -0.17 -18.86
N TRP A 18 11.58 -0.14 -17.56
CA TRP A 18 12.56 0.77 -16.99
C TRP A 18 14.01 0.43 -17.42
N LEU A 19 14.39 -0.86 -17.41
CA LEU A 19 15.70 -1.32 -17.90
C LEU A 19 15.86 -1.12 -19.41
N GLU A 20 14.79 -1.23 -20.19
CA GLU A 20 14.77 -0.92 -21.63
C GLU A 20 14.94 0.57 -21.95
N GLY A 21 15.11 1.43 -20.93
CA GLY A 21 15.35 2.85 -21.14
C GLY A 21 14.09 3.72 -21.13
N ALA A 22 12.89 3.14 -21.00
CA ALA A 22 11.65 3.91 -21.09
C ALA A 22 11.43 4.83 -19.88
N GLY A 23 10.72 5.94 -20.11
CA GLY A 23 10.29 6.85 -19.05
C GLY A 23 9.14 6.28 -18.22
N LEU A 24 9.04 6.68 -16.95
CA LEU A 24 8.04 6.14 -15.99
C LEU A 24 6.59 6.21 -16.47
N ARG A 25 6.24 7.18 -17.32
CA ARG A 25 4.88 7.28 -17.87
C ARG A 25 4.61 6.11 -18.84
N THR A 26 5.51 5.92 -19.81
CA THR A 26 5.44 4.83 -20.78
C THR A 26 5.47 3.47 -20.11
N VAL A 27 6.35 3.30 -19.11
CA VAL A 27 6.43 2.07 -18.32
C VAL A 27 5.10 1.77 -17.61
N ALA A 28 4.52 2.78 -16.97
CA ALA A 28 3.25 2.63 -16.25
C ALA A 28 2.09 2.24 -17.18
N GLU A 29 1.99 2.90 -18.34
CA GLU A 29 0.99 2.62 -19.37
C GLU A 29 1.15 1.18 -19.91
N ARG A 30 2.37 0.73 -20.20
CA ARG A 30 2.66 -0.65 -20.67
C ARG A 30 2.32 -1.71 -19.62
N ALA A 31 2.64 -1.45 -18.36
CA ALA A 31 2.44 -2.39 -17.26
C ALA A 31 1.03 -2.33 -16.64
N GLY A 32 0.13 -1.47 -17.11
CA GLY A 32 -1.23 -1.36 -16.57
C GLY A 32 -1.31 -0.82 -15.13
N VAL A 33 -0.34 0.02 -14.73
CA VAL A 33 -0.29 0.63 -13.39
C VAL A 33 -0.34 2.15 -13.47
N ASP A 34 -0.66 2.83 -12.36
CA ASP A 34 -0.51 4.29 -12.29
C ASP A 34 0.98 4.70 -12.26
N ARG A 35 1.30 5.88 -12.80
CA ARG A 35 2.68 6.41 -12.84
C ARG A 35 3.34 6.46 -11.45
N LYS A 36 2.60 6.75 -10.38
CA LYS A 36 3.16 6.79 -9.02
C LYS A 36 3.49 5.39 -8.51
N THR A 37 2.74 4.38 -8.95
CA THR A 37 2.97 2.97 -8.64
C THR A 37 4.23 2.50 -9.33
N ALA A 38 4.37 2.73 -10.65
CA ALA A 38 5.59 2.41 -11.38
C ALA A 38 6.83 3.07 -10.75
N ARG A 39 6.74 4.36 -10.39
CA ARG A 39 7.82 5.06 -9.67
C ARG A 39 8.21 4.37 -8.37
N ARG A 40 7.23 4.00 -7.55
CA ARG A 40 7.47 3.37 -6.24
C ARG A 40 8.19 2.03 -6.40
N TYR A 41 7.78 1.21 -7.36
CA TYR A 41 8.43 -0.06 -7.66
C TYR A 41 9.85 0.12 -8.18
N VAL A 42 10.08 1.06 -9.09
CA VAL A 42 11.44 1.39 -9.57
C VAL A 42 12.34 1.86 -8.43
N GLN A 43 11.87 2.77 -7.57
CA GLN A 43 12.65 3.26 -6.44
C GLN A 43 13.00 2.14 -5.45
N ALA A 44 12.05 1.25 -5.17
CA ALA A 44 12.31 0.08 -4.33
C ALA A 44 13.33 -0.88 -4.96
N ALA A 45 13.28 -1.08 -6.28
CA ALA A 45 14.26 -1.90 -6.99
C ALA A 45 15.65 -1.27 -6.96
N GLN A 46 15.76 0.05 -7.17
CA GLN A 46 17.03 0.76 -7.04
C GLN A 46 17.60 0.67 -5.62
N ALA A 47 16.74 0.79 -4.60
CA ALA A 47 17.14 0.60 -3.20
C ALA A 47 17.59 -0.84 -2.89
N ALA A 48 17.08 -1.83 -3.64
CA ALA A 48 17.50 -3.22 -3.58
C ALA A 48 18.72 -3.53 -4.48
N GLY A 49 19.33 -2.52 -5.11
CA GLY A 49 20.55 -2.66 -5.91
C GLY A 49 20.35 -2.82 -7.42
N LEU A 50 19.12 -2.67 -7.94
CA LEU A 50 18.88 -2.71 -9.38
C LEU A 50 19.45 -1.44 -10.05
N GLU A 51 20.47 -1.63 -10.89
CA GLU A 51 21.05 -0.56 -11.69
C GLU A 51 20.36 -0.42 -13.06
N ARG A 52 20.42 0.78 -13.63
CA ARG A 52 19.76 1.11 -14.90
C ARG A 52 20.35 0.35 -16.09
N GLU A 53 21.65 0.11 -16.06
CA GLU A 53 22.39 -0.56 -17.13
C GLU A 53 22.36 -2.10 -16.99
N ALA A 54 21.66 -2.62 -15.98
CA ALA A 54 21.53 -4.06 -15.80
C ALA A 54 20.66 -4.70 -16.88
N GLY A 55 21.00 -5.94 -17.28
CA GLY A 55 20.13 -6.73 -18.14
C GLY A 55 18.92 -7.28 -17.38
N PHE A 56 17.81 -7.55 -18.07
CA PHE A 56 16.58 -8.07 -17.42
C PHE A 56 16.77 -9.39 -16.65
N ALA A 57 17.84 -10.15 -16.91
CA ALA A 57 18.18 -11.37 -16.18
C ALA A 57 18.38 -11.16 -14.67
N VAL A 58 18.74 -9.95 -14.22
CA VAL A 58 18.85 -9.66 -12.77
C VAL A 58 17.50 -9.48 -12.09
N VAL A 59 16.39 -9.42 -12.84
CA VAL A 59 15.03 -9.33 -12.31
C VAL A 59 14.48 -10.73 -12.01
N ASP A 60 15.19 -11.42 -11.13
CA ASP A 60 14.81 -12.74 -10.62
C ASP A 60 13.73 -12.68 -9.53
N ASP A 61 13.32 -13.84 -9.02
CA ASP A 61 12.29 -13.91 -7.97
C ASP A 61 12.75 -13.29 -6.64
N GLU A 62 14.06 -13.29 -6.34
CA GLU A 62 14.62 -12.74 -5.10
C GLU A 62 14.54 -11.22 -5.08
N LEU A 63 14.99 -10.57 -6.16
CA LEU A 63 14.86 -9.12 -6.32
C LEU A 63 13.38 -8.72 -6.29
N VAL A 64 12.52 -9.43 -7.01
CA VAL A 64 11.09 -9.12 -7.06
C VAL A 64 10.45 -9.27 -5.68
N ALA A 65 10.82 -10.30 -4.91
CA ALA A 65 10.34 -10.47 -3.54
C ALA A 65 10.79 -9.32 -2.63
N ALA A 66 12.05 -8.89 -2.71
CA ALA A 66 12.58 -7.76 -1.94
C ALA A 66 11.84 -6.46 -2.28
N VAL A 67 11.62 -6.19 -3.57
CA VAL A 67 10.89 -5.03 -4.06
C VAL A 67 9.43 -5.04 -3.59
N VAL A 68 8.72 -6.17 -3.75
CA VAL A 68 7.33 -6.29 -3.31
C VAL A 68 7.22 -6.10 -1.80
N SER A 69 8.16 -6.66 -1.03
CA SER A 69 8.21 -6.51 0.43
C SER A 69 8.41 -5.05 0.85
N ALA A 70 9.32 -4.33 0.19
CA ALA A 70 9.59 -2.92 0.46
C ALA A 70 8.41 -2.00 0.10
N VAL A 71 7.65 -2.33 -0.95
CA VAL A 71 6.49 -1.55 -1.41
C VAL A 71 5.22 -1.91 -0.62
N ARG A 72 5.15 -3.11 -0.03
CA ARG A 72 4.01 -3.59 0.72
C ARG A 72 3.65 -2.54 1.77
N PRO A 73 2.38 -2.06 1.82
CA PRO A 73 1.95 -1.17 2.88
C PRO A 73 2.28 -1.82 4.22
N ALA A 74 3.04 -1.12 5.07
CA ALA A 74 3.34 -1.59 6.41
C ALA A 74 2.01 -1.80 7.15
N ARG A 75 1.61 -3.06 7.25
CA ARG A 75 0.52 -3.54 8.10
C ARG A 75 1.04 -4.78 8.82
N PRO A 76 1.92 -4.62 9.82
CA PRO A 76 2.50 -5.74 10.56
C PRO A 76 1.40 -6.70 11.07
N ASN A 77 0.22 -6.14 11.40
CA ASN A 77 -0.93 -6.87 11.94
C ASN A 77 -2.17 -6.83 11.03
N GLY A 78 -2.03 -6.52 9.73
CA GLY A 78 -3.18 -6.35 8.82
C GLY A 78 -3.97 -5.03 8.99
N HIS A 79 -3.60 -4.24 9.99
CA HIS A 79 -4.20 -2.97 10.37
C HIS A 79 -3.17 -1.84 10.28
N GLY A 80 -3.63 -0.59 10.05
CA GLY A 80 -2.76 0.60 9.97
C GLY A 80 -2.94 1.53 11.17
N ALA A 81 -2.17 2.61 11.27
CA ALA A 81 -2.16 3.51 12.44
C ALA A 81 -3.54 4.03 12.87
N GLY A 82 -4.46 4.25 11.93
CA GLY A 82 -5.84 4.64 12.25
C GLY A 82 -6.63 3.53 12.96
N TRP A 83 -6.37 2.27 12.65
CA TRP A 83 -6.94 1.15 13.39
C TRP A 83 -6.33 1.05 14.78
N ASP A 84 -5.01 1.19 14.93
CA ASP A 84 -4.37 1.16 16.25
C ASP A 84 -4.92 2.26 17.17
N ALA A 85 -5.17 3.45 16.62
CA ALA A 85 -5.83 4.55 17.34
C ALA A 85 -7.27 4.20 17.77
N LEU A 86 -8.06 3.59 16.87
CA LEU A 86 -9.43 3.16 17.17
C LEU A 86 -9.48 1.98 18.15
N GLU A 87 -8.51 1.06 18.08
CA GLU A 87 -8.38 -0.08 18.98
C GLU A 87 -8.21 0.37 20.43
N ALA A 88 -7.36 1.39 20.65
CA ALA A 88 -7.17 1.98 21.97
C ALA A 88 -8.47 2.59 22.56
N GLN A 89 -9.41 2.98 21.70
CA GLN A 89 -10.70 3.57 22.09
C GLN A 89 -11.89 2.58 21.96
N ARG A 90 -11.62 1.29 21.71
CA ARG A 90 -12.66 0.26 21.45
C ARG A 90 -13.76 0.25 22.49
N GLY A 91 -13.42 0.27 23.78
CA GLY A 91 -14.40 0.20 24.87
C GLY A 91 -15.33 1.42 24.90
N GLN A 92 -14.78 2.62 24.65
CA GLN A 92 -15.55 3.87 24.61
C GLN A 92 -16.48 3.91 23.39
N ILE A 93 -15.98 3.48 22.22
CA ILE A 93 -16.79 3.35 21.01
C ILE A 93 -17.94 2.35 21.24
N GLN A 94 -17.67 1.20 21.88
CA GLN A 94 -18.69 0.21 22.20
C GLN A 94 -19.76 0.77 23.15
N ALA A 95 -19.36 1.47 24.23
CA ALA A 95 -20.31 2.09 25.15
C ALA A 95 -21.19 3.14 24.47
N TRP A 96 -20.61 3.99 23.61
CA TRP A 96 -21.36 4.96 22.81
C TRP A 96 -22.32 4.32 21.83
N LEU A 97 -21.95 3.22 21.18
CA LEU A 97 -22.82 2.49 20.26
C LEU A 97 -23.92 1.71 20.99
N ALA A 98 -23.65 1.22 22.20
CA ALA A 98 -24.64 0.51 23.02
C ALA A 98 -25.62 1.49 23.72
N GLY A 99 -25.20 2.74 23.94
CA GLY A 99 -25.93 3.66 24.80
C GLY A 99 -25.76 3.32 26.28
N ASP A 100 -24.61 2.76 26.66
CA ASP A 100 -24.36 2.32 28.04
C ASP A 100 -24.11 3.53 28.95
N GLY A 101 -25.12 3.88 29.75
CA GLY A 101 -25.11 4.98 30.70
C GLY A 101 -26.52 5.30 31.18
N LYS A 102 -26.65 5.91 32.37
CA LYS A 102 -27.95 6.33 32.91
C LYS A 102 -28.53 7.38 31.94
N ASP A 103 -29.58 7.00 31.21
CA ASP A 103 -30.30 7.81 30.21
C ASP A 103 -29.56 8.10 28.87
N ALA A 104 -28.52 7.34 28.51
CA ALA A 104 -27.78 7.53 27.26
C ALA A 104 -28.46 6.84 26.06
N LYS A 105 -28.67 7.57 24.96
CA LYS A 105 -29.10 6.98 23.67
C LYS A 105 -27.87 6.50 22.88
N PRO A 106 -27.98 5.39 22.13
CA PRO A 106 -26.95 4.97 21.17
C PRO A 106 -26.54 6.09 20.22
N LEU A 107 -25.24 6.31 20.05
CA LEU A 107 -24.69 7.26 19.08
C LEU A 107 -24.63 6.64 17.69
N SER A 108 -24.82 7.47 16.67
CA SER A 108 -24.55 7.07 15.28
C SER A 108 -23.04 6.99 15.03
N VAL A 109 -22.63 6.19 14.04
CA VAL A 109 -21.20 6.09 13.64
C VAL A 109 -20.62 7.45 13.24
N VAL A 110 -21.44 8.32 12.64
CA VAL A 110 -21.06 9.70 12.31
C VAL A 110 -20.75 10.48 13.59
N LYS A 111 -21.61 10.36 14.61
CA LYS A 111 -21.40 11.08 15.87
C LYS A 111 -20.21 10.53 16.66
N VAL A 112 -19.97 9.23 16.59
CA VAL A 112 -18.76 8.60 17.15
C VAL A 112 -17.52 9.19 16.48
N HIS A 113 -17.45 9.26 15.14
CA HIS A 113 -16.32 9.86 14.43
C HIS A 113 -16.05 11.31 14.89
N GLU A 114 -17.08 12.15 15.03
CA GLU A 114 -16.90 13.54 15.49
C GLU A 114 -16.32 13.68 16.91
N LEU A 115 -16.41 12.63 17.73
CA LEU A 115 -15.97 12.64 19.14
C LEU A 115 -14.62 11.94 19.38
N LEU A 116 -14.04 11.32 18.34
CA LEU A 116 -12.72 10.66 18.38
C LEU A 116 -11.62 11.64 17.96
#